data_AF-A0A8D8HMW0-F1
#
_entry.id   AF-A0A8D8HMW0-F1
#
_cell.length_a   1.000
_cell.length_b   1.000
_cell.length_c   1.000
_cell.angle_alpha   90.00
_cell.angle_beta   90.00
_cell.angle_gamma   90.00
#
_symmetry.space_group_name_H-M   'P 1'
#
loop_
_entity.id
_entity.type
_entity.pdbx_description
1 polymer ?
#
loop_
_entity_poly.entity_id
_entity_poly.type
_entity_poly.pdbx_seq_one_letter_code
_entity_poly.pdbx_strand_id
1 'polypeptide(L)'
;MASKTLALQDDERFALMKFRRQVADVLKPEHDDYYLLRWLRARSWNPEAAEKMLRDSMKFRERWNADEIDQWPTPQVLKDLTPHGTPGFDRDGSPIIIIPFAGFDIWGLLHTVSRADIVRMTMQALERYMKLAFEQSQKT
;
A
#
# COMPACT_ATOMS: atom_id res chain seq x y z
N MET A 1 10.20 22.45 -2.52
CA MET A 1 9.73 21.49 -1.49
C MET A 1 10.97 20.98 -0.77
N ALA A 2 11.02 21.08 0.55
CA ALA A 2 12.19 20.65 1.30
C ALA A 2 12.33 19.13 1.15
N SER A 3 13.32 18.69 0.38
CA SER A 3 13.80 17.32 0.41
C SER A 3 14.26 17.06 1.84
N LYS A 4 13.41 16.42 2.66
CA LYS A 4 13.85 15.82 3.93
C LYS A 4 14.97 14.86 3.54
N THR A 5 16.22 15.27 3.70
CA THR A 5 17.38 14.47 3.32
C THR A 5 17.26 13.13 4.05
N LEU A 6 17.00 12.07 3.28
CA LEU A 6 16.89 10.74 3.84
C LEU A 6 18.21 10.40 4.54
N ALA A 7 18.17 10.21 5.85
CA ALA A 7 19.32 9.78 6.63
C ALA A 7 19.58 8.30 6.32
N LEU A 8 20.32 8.06 5.24
CA LEU A 8 20.74 6.74 4.78
C LEU A 8 22.24 6.57 4.98
N GLN A 9 22.66 5.37 5.40
CA GLN A 9 24.05 4.95 5.40
C GLN A 9 24.58 4.80 3.96
N ASP A 10 25.90 4.76 3.77
CA ASP A 10 26.49 4.75 2.44
C ASP A 10 26.18 3.47 1.64
N ASP A 11 26.11 2.32 2.31
CA ASP A 11 25.67 1.05 1.75
C ASP A 11 24.19 1.07 1.35
N GLU A 12 23.32 1.66 2.19
CA GLU A 12 21.90 1.85 1.90
C GLU A 12 21.69 2.77 0.68
N ARG A 13 22.48 3.84 0.55
CA ARG A 13 22.48 4.73 -0.63
C ARG A 13 22.89 3.97 -1.88
N PHE A 14 23.96 3.17 -1.78
CA PHE A 14 24.42 2.36 -2.91
C PHE A 14 23.36 1.35 -3.36
N ALA A 15 22.70 0.67 -2.40
CA ALA A 15 21.60 -0.24 -2.68
C ALA A 15 20.42 0.48 -3.36
N LEU A 16 20.05 1.68 -2.89
CA LEU A 16 19.01 2.50 -3.50
C LEU A 16 19.34 2.91 -4.93
N MET A 17 20.57 3.35 -5.21
CA MET A 17 21.00 3.73 -6.56
C MET A 17 20.99 2.53 -7.52
N LYS A 18 21.52 1.39 -7.08
CA LYS A 18 21.52 0.15 -7.86
C LYS A 18 20.10 -0.31 -8.17
N PHE A 19 19.25 -0.37 -7.14
CA PHE A 19 17.85 -0.76 -7.27
C PHE A 19 17.08 0.16 -8.22
N ARG A 20 17.20 1.49 -8.05
CA ARG A 20 16.55 2.47 -8.94
C ARG A 20 16.90 2.25 -10.40
N ARG A 21 18.17 1.95 -10.71
CA ARG A 21 18.61 1.67 -12.08
C ARG A 21 18.01 0.37 -12.61
N GLN A 22 17.87 -0.67 -11.78
CA GLN A 22 17.31 -1.96 -12.18
C GLN A 22 15.83 -1.88 -12.54
N VAL A 23 15.06 -1.03 -11.85
CA VAL A 23 13.61 -0.94 -12.01
C VAL A 23 13.13 0.29 -12.78
N ALA A 24 14.05 1.05 -13.37
CA ALA A 24 13.75 2.32 -14.05
C ALA A 24 12.68 2.20 -15.15
N ASP A 25 12.58 1.03 -15.78
CA ASP A 25 11.61 0.70 -16.82
C ASP A 25 10.17 0.61 -16.32
N VAL A 26 9.95 0.37 -15.01
CA VAL A 26 8.62 0.21 -14.41
C VAL A 26 8.26 1.32 -13.43
N LEU A 27 9.08 2.37 -13.32
CA LEU A 27 8.79 3.50 -12.43
C LEU A 27 7.76 4.44 -13.06
N LYS A 28 6.82 4.88 -12.22
CA LYS A 28 5.87 5.93 -12.51
C LYS A 28 6.34 7.25 -11.88
N PRO A 29 5.88 8.42 -12.35
CA PRO A 29 6.29 9.72 -11.80
C PRO A 29 6.09 9.87 -10.28
N GLU A 30 5.10 9.19 -9.72
CA GLU A 30 4.80 9.16 -8.29
C GLU A 30 5.70 8.22 -7.46
N HIS A 31 6.52 7.37 -8.10
CA HIS A 31 7.43 6.45 -7.40
C HIS A 31 8.71 7.17 -6.96
N ASP A 32 8.64 7.81 -5.80
CA ASP A 32 9.75 8.51 -5.17
C ASP A 32 10.74 7.58 -4.44
N ASP A 33 11.75 8.17 -3.81
CA ASP A 33 12.75 7.44 -3.04
C ASP A 33 12.11 6.67 -1.87
N TYR A 34 11.09 7.23 -1.21
CA TYR A 34 10.36 6.55 -0.14
C TYR A 34 9.64 5.30 -0.66
N TYR A 35 9.04 5.38 -1.84
CA TYR A 35 8.45 4.23 -2.52
C TYR A 35 9.46 3.11 -2.72
N LEU A 36 10.63 3.42 -3.29
CA LEU A 36 11.70 2.45 -3.54
C LEU A 36 12.26 1.83 -2.26
N LEU A 37 12.45 2.67 -1.23
CA LEU A 37 12.98 2.25 0.06
C LEU A 37 12.09 1.22 0.77
N ARG A 38 10.77 1.24 0.56
CA ARG A 38 9.88 0.22 1.14
C ARG A 38 10.24 -1.20 0.66
N TRP A 39 10.55 -1.35 -0.62
CA TRP A 39 10.92 -2.65 -1.21
C TRP A 39 12.29 -3.12 -0.72
N LEU A 40 13.26 -2.21 -0.66
CA LEU A 40 14.60 -2.50 -0.15
C LEU A 40 14.55 -2.91 1.32
N ARG A 41 13.86 -2.15 2.17
CA ARG A 41 13.71 -2.49 3.60
C ARG A 41 12.99 -3.83 3.79
N ALA A 42 11.96 -4.12 2.99
CA ALA A 42 11.25 -5.40 3.02
C ALA A 42 12.11 -6.60 2.59
N ARG A 43 13.27 -6.35 1.97
CA ARG A 43 14.20 -7.38 1.49
C ARG A 43 15.61 -7.20 2.04
N SER A 44 15.72 -6.62 3.25
CA SER A 44 16.98 -6.45 3.97
C SER A 44 18.08 -5.81 3.11
N TRP A 45 17.70 -4.79 2.34
CA TRP A 45 18.57 -4.03 1.43
C TRP A 45 19.19 -4.85 0.28
N ASN A 46 18.64 -6.02 -0.06
CA ASN A 46 19.02 -6.79 -1.24
C ASN A 46 18.30 -6.25 -2.51
N PRO A 47 19.01 -5.63 -3.47
CA PRO A 47 18.38 -5.02 -4.65
C PRO A 47 17.71 -6.03 -5.59
N GLU A 48 18.32 -7.19 -5.81
CA GLU A 48 17.78 -8.23 -6.69
C GLU A 48 16.47 -8.81 -6.14
N ALA A 49 16.41 -9.07 -4.83
CA ALA A 49 15.20 -9.56 -4.18
C ALA A 49 14.11 -8.49 -4.11
N ALA A 50 14.48 -7.21 -3.91
CA ALA A 50 13.57 -6.08 -3.96
C ALA A 50 12.98 -5.88 -5.37
N GLU A 51 13.80 -6.01 -6.42
CA GLU A 51 13.37 -5.97 -7.82
C GLU A 51 12.33 -7.04 -8.11
N LYS A 52 12.63 -8.28 -7.74
CA LYS A 52 11.67 -9.37 -7.92
C LYS A 52 10.34 -9.06 -7.23
N MET A 53 10.39 -8.59 -5.99
CA MET A 53 9.18 -8.26 -5.22
C MET A 53 8.38 -7.11 -5.86
N LEU A 54 9.05 -6.05 -6.33
CA LEU A 54 8.40 -4.92 -6.99
C LEU A 54 7.73 -5.37 -8.30
N ARG A 55 8.43 -6.13 -9.14
CA ARG A 55 7.88 -6.61 -10.43
C ARG A 55 6.71 -7.56 -10.22
N ASP A 56 6.78 -8.43 -9.20
CA ASP A 56 5.66 -9.28 -8.81
C ASP A 56 4.46 -8.44 -8.34
N SER A 57 4.71 -7.35 -7.60
CA SER A 57 3.66 -6.40 -7.21
C SER A 57 3.03 -5.68 -8.41
N MET A 58 3.81 -5.29 -9.42
CA MET A 58 3.27 -4.66 -10.64
C MET A 58 2.33 -5.61 -11.39
N LYS A 59 2.73 -6.87 -11.56
CA LYS A 59 1.85 -7.90 -12.15
C LYS A 59 0.58 -8.11 -11.34
N PHE A 60 0.69 -8.07 -10.01
CA PHE A 60 -0.48 -8.14 -9.13
C PHE A 60 -1.41 -6.95 -9.36
N ARG A 61 -0.87 -5.72 -9.43
CA ARG A 61 -1.65 -4.50 -9.68
C ARG A 61 -2.39 -4.58 -11.01
N GLU A 62 -1.70 -4.99 -12.07
CA GLU A 62 -2.29 -5.17 -13.40
C GLU A 62 -3.42 -6.20 -13.37
N ARG A 63 -3.17 -7.39 -12.80
CA ARG A 63 -4.16 -8.48 -12.73
C ARG A 63 -5.45 -8.07 -12.03
N TRP A 64 -5.37 -7.22 -11.02
CA TRP A 64 -6.50 -6.80 -10.20
C TRP A 64 -7.05 -5.42 -10.56
N ASN A 65 -6.52 -4.78 -11.60
CA ASN A 65 -6.81 -3.39 -11.94
C ASN A 65 -6.71 -2.45 -10.72
N ALA A 66 -5.63 -2.59 -9.95
CA ALA A 66 -5.45 -1.90 -8.67
C ALA A 66 -5.45 -0.37 -8.81
N ASP A 67 -4.99 0.15 -9.94
CA ASP A 67 -4.92 1.59 -10.19
C ASP A 67 -6.32 2.22 -10.31
N GLU A 68 -7.35 1.44 -10.67
CA GLU A 68 -8.73 1.91 -10.80
C GLU A 68 -9.66 1.31 -9.72
N ILE A 69 -9.11 0.64 -8.70
CA ILE A 69 -9.90 -0.10 -7.72
C ILE A 69 -10.86 0.79 -6.91
N ASP A 70 -10.57 2.09 -6.79
CA ASP A 70 -11.47 3.03 -6.12
C ASP A 70 -12.79 3.23 -6.87
N GLN A 71 -12.81 2.98 -8.20
CA GLN A 71 -14.01 3.04 -9.03
C GLN A 71 -14.87 1.78 -8.93
N TRP A 72 -14.34 0.69 -8.36
CA TRP A 72 -15.08 -0.55 -8.21
C TRP A 72 -16.24 -0.36 -7.21
N PRO A 73 -17.50 -0.60 -7.61
CA PRO A 73 -18.66 -0.39 -6.75
C PRO A 73 -18.70 -1.47 -5.67
N THR A 74 -18.28 -1.12 -4.45
CA THR A 74 -18.30 -2.04 -3.31
C THR A 74 -19.74 -2.50 -3.04
N PRO A 75 -20.04 -3.81 -3.13
CA PRO A 75 -21.35 -4.35 -2.79
C PRO A 75 -21.79 -3.95 -1.37
N GLN A 76 -23.08 -3.64 -1.20
CA GLN A 76 -23.60 -3.18 0.10
C GLN A 76 -23.34 -4.21 1.21
N VAL A 77 -23.50 -5.51 0.90
CA VAL A 77 -23.22 -6.61 1.84
C VAL A 77 -21.79 -6.60 2.38
N LEU A 78 -20.80 -6.18 1.59
CA LEU A 78 -19.43 -6.05 2.08
C LEU A 78 -19.32 -4.88 3.06
N LYS A 79 -19.96 -3.76 2.78
CA LYS A 79 -19.96 -2.60 3.68
C LYS A 79 -20.62 -2.93 5.02
N ASP A 80 -21.72 -3.66 4.97
CA ASP A 80 -22.50 -4.02 6.16
C ASP A 80 -21.77 -5.05 7.03
N LEU A 81 -21.08 -6.01 6.41
CA LEU A 81 -20.42 -7.11 7.13
C LEU A 81 -18.96 -6.82 7.52
N THR A 82 -18.34 -5.75 7.02
CA THR A 82 -16.91 -5.49 7.26
C THR A 82 -16.69 -4.20 8.06
N PRO A 83 -16.71 -4.30 9.39
CA PRO A 83 -16.51 -3.12 10.22
C PRO A 83 -15.07 -2.66 10.09
N HIS A 84 -14.87 -1.45 9.56
CA HIS A 84 -13.58 -0.79 9.54
C HIS A 84 -13.76 0.73 9.45
N GLY A 85 -12.76 1.49 9.87
CA GLY A 85 -12.78 2.94 9.71
C GLY A 85 -11.46 3.62 10.06
N THR A 86 -11.35 4.88 9.63
CA THR A 86 -10.20 5.74 9.90
C THR A 86 -10.64 6.98 10.68
N PRO A 87 -10.66 6.94 12.02
CA PRO A 87 -11.21 8.02 12.84
C PRO A 87 -10.36 9.29 12.87
N GLY A 88 -9.10 9.22 12.43
CA GLY A 88 -8.18 10.35 12.44
C GLY A 88 -6.73 9.92 12.30
N PHE A 89 -5.84 10.76 12.83
CA PHE A 89 -4.40 10.58 12.77
C PHE A 89 -3.80 10.51 14.17
N ASP A 90 -2.68 9.82 14.33
CA ASP A 90 -1.89 9.86 15.55
C ASP A 90 -1.08 11.17 15.69
N ARG A 91 -0.25 11.27 16.73
CA ARG A 91 0.56 12.47 17.02
C ARG A 91 1.61 12.76 15.96
N ASP A 92 2.04 11.75 15.22
CA ASP A 92 3.05 11.86 14.15
C ASP A 92 2.39 12.08 12.78
N GLY A 93 1.06 12.10 12.72
CA GLY A 93 0.28 12.29 11.50
C GLY A 93 0.03 11.01 10.71
N SER A 94 0.24 9.82 11.30
CA SER A 94 -0.08 8.56 10.63
C SER A 94 -1.59 8.27 10.75
N PRO A 95 -2.26 7.80 9.68
CA PRO A 95 -3.68 7.47 9.75
C PRO A 95 -3.92 6.26 10.66
N ILE A 96 -4.91 6.38 11.55
CA ILE A 96 -5.32 5.30 12.44
C ILE A 96 -6.36 4.45 11.72
N ILE A 97 -6.16 3.14 11.68
CA ILE A 97 -7.11 2.17 11.09
C ILE A 97 -7.65 1.30 12.23
N ILE A 98 -8.97 1.25 12.38
CA ILE A 98 -9.65 0.41 13.36
C ILE A 98 -10.43 -0.68 12.64
N ILE A 99 -10.19 -1.93 13.02
CA ILE A 99 -10.94 -3.11 12.55
C ILE A 99 -11.36 -3.91 13.79
N PRO A 100 -12.60 -3.77 14.28
CA PRO A 100 -13.05 -4.53 15.44
C PRO A 100 -13.32 -5.98 15.03
N PHE A 101 -12.59 -6.91 15.65
CA PHE A 101 -12.80 -8.35 15.46
C PHE A 101 -13.95 -8.90 16.31
N ALA A 102 -14.27 -8.24 17.43
CA ALA A 102 -15.40 -8.63 18.25
C ALA A 102 -16.71 -8.39 17.48
N GLY A 103 -17.51 -9.44 17.31
CA GLY A 103 -18.76 -9.38 16.55
C GLY A 103 -18.56 -9.36 15.03
N PHE A 104 -17.33 -9.49 14.52
CA PHE A 104 -17.10 -9.62 13.09
C PHE A 104 -17.47 -11.04 12.63
N ASP A 105 -18.62 -11.15 11.95
CA ASP A 105 -19.11 -12.41 11.38
C ASP A 105 -18.32 -12.82 10.12
N ILE A 106 -17.08 -13.26 10.34
CA ILE A 106 -16.19 -13.76 9.28
C ILE A 106 -16.83 -14.98 8.59
N TRP A 107 -17.55 -15.82 9.33
CA TRP A 107 -18.16 -17.02 8.77
C TRP A 107 -19.27 -16.65 7.79
N GLY A 108 -20.21 -15.78 8.19
CA GLY A 108 -21.25 -15.26 7.30
C GLY A 108 -20.68 -14.51 6.10
N LEU A 109 -19.65 -13.69 6.30
CA LEU A 109 -18.94 -13.01 5.20
C LEU A 109 -18.44 -14.01 4.16
N LEU A 110 -17.68 -15.04 4.58
CA LEU A 110 -17.09 -16.03 3.68
C LEU A 110 -18.12 -16.88 2.92
N HIS A 111 -19.36 -16.99 3.42
CA HIS A 111 -20.46 -17.70 2.77
C HIS A 111 -21.34 -16.81 1.89
N THR A 112 -21.23 -15.49 2.02
CA THR A 112 -22.11 -14.54 1.33
C THR A 112 -21.43 -13.86 0.14
N VAL A 113 -20.11 -13.71 0.17
CA VAL A 113 -19.34 -13.03 -0.88
C VAL A 113 -18.23 -13.91 -1.44
N SER A 114 -17.79 -13.61 -2.66
CA SER A 114 -16.66 -14.34 -3.23
C SER A 114 -15.34 -13.94 -2.58
N ARG A 115 -14.36 -14.84 -2.59
CA ARG A 115 -12.97 -14.51 -2.19
C ARG A 115 -12.42 -13.33 -2.98
N ALA A 116 -12.80 -13.20 -4.26
CA ALA A 116 -12.35 -12.10 -5.10
C ALA A 116 -12.91 -10.75 -4.63
N ASP A 117 -14.15 -10.72 -4.14
CA ASP A 117 -14.76 -9.49 -3.60
C ASP A 117 -14.08 -9.05 -2.30
N ILE A 118 -13.72 -9.99 -1.43
CA ILE A 118 -12.94 -9.70 -0.21
C ILE A 118 -11.57 -9.11 -0.57
N VAL A 119 -10.89 -9.69 -1.57
CA VAL A 119 -9.60 -9.19 -2.06
C VAL A 119 -9.75 -7.77 -2.61
N ARG A 120 -10.75 -7.52 -3.48
CA ARG A 120 -11.00 -6.19 -4.07
C ARG A 120 -11.32 -5.14 -3.01
N MET A 121 -12.20 -5.46 -2.07
CA MET A 121 -12.55 -4.56 -0.98
C MET A 121 -11.33 -4.24 -0.10
N THR A 122 -10.52 -5.26 0.23
CA THR A 122 -9.28 -5.06 1.01
C THR A 122 -8.30 -4.17 0.25
N MET A 123 -8.11 -4.40 -1.05
CA MET A 123 -7.26 -3.55 -1.89
C MET A 123 -7.77 -2.11 -1.94
N GLN A 124 -9.08 -1.92 -2.15
CA GLN A 124 -9.70 -0.60 -2.17
C GLN A 124 -9.49 0.16 -0.86
N ALA A 125 -9.64 -0.51 0.28
CA ALA A 125 -9.37 0.09 1.59
C ALA A 125 -7.89 0.48 1.73
N LEU A 126 -6.95 -0.39 1.35
CA LEU A 126 -5.51 -0.11 1.41
C LEU A 126 -5.10 1.07 0.52
N GLU A 127 -5.63 1.16 -0.71
CA GLU A 127 -5.38 2.30 -1.60
C GLU A 127 -5.91 3.62 -1.00
N ARG A 128 -7.09 3.60 -0.38
CA ARG A 128 -7.65 4.76 0.33
C ARG A 128 -6.78 5.17 1.53
N TYR A 129 -6.27 4.20 2.30
CA TYR A 129 -5.39 4.50 3.43
C TYR A 129 -4.05 5.07 2.98
N MET A 130 -3.47 4.52 1.90
CA MET A 130 -2.24 5.04 1.31
C MET A 130 -2.43 6.48 0.79
N LYS A 131 -3.55 6.76 0.13
CA LYS A 131 -3.93 8.11 -0.30
C LYS A 131 -4.07 9.06 0.89
N LEU A 132 -4.78 8.64 1.94
CA LEU A 132 -4.95 9.42 3.17
C LEU A 132 -3.60 9.74 3.83
N ALA A 133 -2.70 8.75 3.92
CA ALA A 133 -1.35 8.94 4.46
C ALA A 133 -0.53 9.92 3.61
N PHE A 134 -0.64 9.82 2.28
CA PHE A 134 0.05 10.73 1.36
C PHE A 134 -0.47 12.17 1.49
N GLU A 135 -1.79 12.37 1.50
CA GLU A 135 -2.39 13.70 1.67
C GLU A 135 -2.02 14.32 3.02
N GLN A 136 -1.94 13.52 4.08
CA GLN A 136 -1.53 13.99 5.39
C GLN A 136 -0.04 14.36 5.44
N SER A 137 0.83 13.64 4.73
CA SER A 137 2.26 13.97 4.68
C SER A 137 2.54 15.30 3.98
N GLN A 138 1.64 15.78 3.12
CA GLN A 138 1.77 17.10 2.50
C GLN A 138 1.43 18.27 3.45
N LYS A 139 0.77 17.99 4.58
CA LYS A 139 0.35 19.01 5.56
C LYS A 139 1.38 19.23 6.67
N THR A 140 2.38 18.35 6.80
CA THR A 140 3.33 18.29 7.92
C THR A 140 4.79 18.37 7.46
#